data_AF-A0A7L3L0M0-F1
#
_entry.id   AF-A0A7L3L0M0-F1
#
_cell.length_a   1.000
_cell.length_b   1.000
_cell.length_c   1.000
_cell.angle_alpha   90.00
_cell.angle_beta   90.00
_cell.angle_gamma   90.00
#
_symmetry.space_group_name_H-M   'P 1'
#
loop_
_entity.id
_entity.type
_entity.pdbx_description
1 polymer ?
#
loop_
_entity_poly.entity_id
_entity_poly.type
_entity_poly.pdbx_seq_one_letter_code
_entity_poly.pdbx_strand_id
1 'polypeptide(L)'
;PKNYIKSLPEIPKKDLSVIFPKANPQVDQISLTSCSSFYLSSPAAVDVLENMLQLDVEKCLTATQALAHPYFDQFQDVEEETEAQQSYDDSLEHEKLSID
;
A
#
# COMPACT_ATOMS: atom_id res chain seq x y z
N PRO A 1 -2.58 20.01 -12.03
CA PRO A 1 -1.78 18.93 -11.42
C PRO A 1 -1.66 17.62 -12.24
N LYS A 2 -2.50 17.28 -13.23
CA LYS A 2 -2.40 15.97 -13.94
C LYS A 2 -1.48 15.92 -15.17
N ASN A 3 -1.08 17.07 -15.70
CA ASN A 3 -0.30 17.12 -16.95
C ASN A 3 1.13 16.61 -16.78
N TYR A 4 1.72 16.73 -15.58
CA TYR A 4 3.12 16.38 -15.37
C TYR A 4 3.36 14.87 -15.53
N ILE A 5 2.46 14.01 -15.02
CA ILE A 5 2.57 12.54 -15.12
C ILE A 5 2.56 12.10 -16.60
N LYS A 6 1.70 12.72 -17.42
CA LYS A 6 1.59 12.42 -18.86
C LYS A 6 2.81 12.87 -19.67
N SER A 7 3.54 13.86 -19.18
CA SER A 7 4.79 14.34 -19.78
C SER A 7 6.03 13.67 -19.21
N LEU A 8 5.90 12.73 -18.26
CA LEU A 8 7.05 11.99 -17.76
C LEU A 8 7.62 11.11 -18.87
N PRO A 9 8.95 10.99 -18.94
CA PRO A 9 9.56 9.99 -19.82
C PRO A 9 9.07 8.59 -19.40
N GLU A 10 8.83 7.73 -20.38
CA GLU A 10 8.46 6.34 -20.09
C GLU A 10 9.66 5.61 -19.50
N ILE A 11 9.57 5.30 -18.21
CA ILE A 11 10.56 4.50 -17.49
C ILE A 11 9.96 3.10 -17.32
N PRO A 12 10.69 2.02 -17.64
CA PRO A 12 10.19 0.67 -17.42
C PRO A 12 9.86 0.47 -15.94
N LYS A 13 8.66 -0.07 -15.67
CA LYS A 13 8.26 -0.42 -14.31
C LYS A 13 9.26 -1.42 -13.75
N LYS A 14 9.70 -1.18 -12.51
CA LYS A 14 10.56 -2.12 -11.80
C LYS A 14 9.70 -3.27 -11.27
N ASP A 15 10.24 -4.48 -11.33
CA ASP A 15 9.60 -5.65 -10.74
C ASP A 15 9.68 -5.59 -9.21
N LEU A 16 8.54 -5.43 -8.56
CA LEU A 16 8.47 -5.29 -7.10
C LEU A 16 8.83 -6.59 -6.37
N SER A 17 8.65 -7.76 -6.99
CA SER A 17 9.09 -9.04 -6.40
C SER A 17 10.62 -9.13 -6.29
N VAL A 18 11.32 -8.49 -7.22
CA VAL A 18 12.78 -8.42 -7.23
C VAL A 18 13.30 -7.39 -6.23
N ILE A 19 12.61 -6.26 -6.10
CA ILE A 19 12.98 -5.19 -5.16
C ILE A 19 12.67 -5.60 -3.72
N PHE A 20 11.58 -6.33 -3.50
CA PHE A 20 11.12 -6.77 -2.20
C PHE A 20 11.11 -8.30 -2.11
N PRO A 21 12.28 -8.97 -2.18
CA PRO A 21 12.39 -10.43 -2.23
C PRO A 21 11.90 -11.16 -0.98
N LYS A 22 11.60 -10.41 0.08
CA LYS A 22 11.14 -10.88 1.38
C LYS A 22 9.82 -10.23 1.79
N ALA A 23 9.02 -9.74 0.84
CA ALA A 23 7.68 -9.23 1.18
C ALA A 23 6.78 -10.41 1.58
N ASN A 24 6.46 -10.46 2.88
CA ASN A 24 5.64 -11.48 3.51
C ASN A 24 5.90 -12.91 3.00
N PRO A 25 7.09 -13.46 3.29
CA PRO A 25 7.39 -14.83 2.93
C PRO A 25 6.47 -15.74 3.75
N GLN A 26 5.49 -16.36 3.11
CA GLN A 26 4.71 -17.43 3.72
C GLN A 26 5.63 -18.64 3.85
N VAL A 27 6.47 -18.65 4.88
CA VAL A 27 7.32 -19.79 5.20
C VAL A 27 6.49 -20.73 6.06
N ASP A 28 5.79 -21.66 5.42
CA ASP A 28 5.30 -22.84 6.15
C ASP A 28 6.53 -23.50 6.79
N GLN A 29 6.52 -23.64 8.12
CA GLN A 29 7.70 -24.00 8.92
C GLN A 29 8.28 -25.41 8.65
N ILE A 30 7.83 -26.13 7.62
CA ILE A 30 8.10 -27.57 7.44
C ILE A 30 9.09 -27.91 6.30
N SER A 31 9.47 -26.97 5.42
CA SER A 31 10.43 -27.26 4.33
C SER A 31 11.64 -26.33 4.32
N LEU A 32 12.41 -26.33 5.40
CA LEU A 32 13.66 -25.55 5.51
C LEU A 32 14.90 -26.25 4.90
N THR A 33 14.78 -27.40 4.24
CA THR A 33 15.96 -28.22 3.91
C THR A 33 16.25 -28.51 2.45
N SER A 34 15.42 -28.11 1.48
CA SER A 34 15.87 -28.18 0.09
C SER A 34 15.02 -27.34 -0.83
N CYS A 35 15.46 -26.12 -1.13
CA CYS A 35 15.54 -25.59 -2.49
C CYS A 35 16.09 -24.16 -2.43
N SER A 36 17.31 -24.03 -2.90
CA SER A 36 18.02 -22.79 -3.17
C SER A 36 17.32 -22.00 -4.28
N SER A 37 16.46 -21.06 -3.89
CA SER A 37 16.06 -19.91 -4.73
C SER A 37 15.72 -18.72 -3.83
N PHE A 38 16.48 -17.65 -4.01
CA PHE A 38 16.67 -16.51 -3.09
C PHE A 38 15.49 -15.51 -3.03
N TYR A 39 14.28 -15.89 -3.45
CA TYR A 39 13.12 -15.01 -3.55
C TYR A 39 11.89 -15.67 -2.91
N LEU A 40 11.34 -15.04 -1.87
CA LEU A 40 10.19 -15.51 -1.09
C LEU A 40 9.17 -14.37 -0.95
N SER A 41 8.86 -13.68 -2.05
CA SER A 41 7.82 -12.64 -2.04
C SER A 41 6.45 -13.28 -2.28
N SER A 42 5.49 -13.07 -1.38
CA SER A 42 4.11 -13.52 -1.60
C SER A 42 3.47 -12.75 -2.76
N PRO A 43 2.85 -13.42 -3.75
CA PRO A 43 2.19 -12.72 -4.87
C PRO A 43 1.12 -11.71 -4.42
N ALA A 44 0.36 -12.03 -3.38
CA ALA A 44 -0.64 -11.12 -2.82
C ALA A 44 -0.01 -9.89 -2.16
N ALA A 45 1.19 -10.02 -1.59
CA ALA A 45 1.95 -8.90 -1.02
C ALA A 45 2.49 -7.96 -2.11
N VAL A 46 2.93 -8.55 -3.22
CA VAL A 46 3.40 -7.78 -4.37
C VAL A 46 2.23 -7.02 -4.99
N ASP A 47 1.10 -7.68 -5.20
CA ASP A 47 -0.07 -7.07 -5.84
C ASP A 47 -0.59 -5.85 -5.08
N VAL A 48 -0.73 -5.93 -3.74
CA VAL A 48 -1.15 -4.78 -2.95
C VAL A 48 -0.14 -3.62 -3.04
N LEU A 49 1.16 -3.92 -3.07
CA LEU A 49 2.20 -2.90 -3.23
C LEU A 49 2.18 -2.28 -4.63
N GLU A 50 1.93 -3.06 -5.68
CA GLU A 50 1.77 -2.54 -7.04
C GLU A 50 0.60 -1.56 -7.13
N ASN A 51 -0.50 -1.84 -6.44
CA ASN A 51 -1.68 -1.02 -6.45
C ASN A 51 -1.62 0.19 -5.47
N MET A 52 -0.75 0.15 -4.45
CA MET A 52 -0.46 1.30 -3.57
C MET A 52 0.63 2.24 -4.11
N LEU A 53 1.67 1.70 -4.76
CA LEU A 53 2.83 2.48 -5.22
C LEU A 53 2.63 3.03 -6.64
N GLN A 54 1.45 3.59 -6.91
CA GLN A 54 1.11 4.23 -8.17
C GLN A 54 1.50 5.71 -8.14
N LEU A 55 2.16 6.19 -9.20
CA LEU A 55 2.45 7.62 -9.37
C LEU A 55 1.18 8.44 -9.64
N ASP A 56 0.17 7.81 -10.24
CA ASP A 56 -1.12 8.41 -10.49
C ASP A 56 -2.02 8.22 -9.26
N VAL A 57 -2.30 9.32 -8.56
CA VAL A 57 -3.09 9.32 -7.32
C VAL A 57 -4.49 8.75 -7.55
N GLU A 58 -5.06 8.89 -8.74
CA GLU A 58 -6.39 8.35 -9.05
C GLU A 58 -6.41 6.84 -9.25
N LYS A 59 -5.23 6.23 -9.43
CA LYS A 59 -5.07 4.78 -9.57
C LYS A 59 -4.52 4.13 -8.30
N CYS A 60 -4.03 4.94 -7.35
CA CYS A 60 -3.60 4.47 -6.05
C CYS A 60 -4.81 3.96 -5.27
N LEU A 61 -4.70 2.78 -4.68
CA LEU A 61 -5.75 2.25 -3.81
C LEU A 61 -6.06 3.23 -2.67
N THR A 62 -7.35 3.38 -2.37
CA THR A 62 -7.78 4.02 -1.13
C THR A 62 -7.51 3.09 0.05
N ALA A 63 -7.48 3.65 1.27
CA ALA A 63 -7.32 2.85 2.49
C ALA A 63 -8.38 1.73 2.58
N THR A 64 -9.66 2.05 2.31
CA THR A 64 -10.75 1.08 2.32
C THR A 64 -10.54 -0.05 1.30
N GLN A 65 -10.13 0.29 0.07
CA GLN A 65 -9.88 -0.73 -0.96
C GLN A 65 -8.68 -1.61 -0.64
N ALA A 66 -7.65 -1.03 -0.04
CA ALA A 66 -6.47 -1.76 0.42
C ALA A 66 -6.80 -2.74 1.55
N LEU A 67 -7.59 -2.32 2.53
CA LEU A 67 -7.99 -3.19 3.66
C LEU A 67 -8.83 -4.38 3.20
N ALA A 68 -9.68 -4.20 2.18
CA ALA A 68 -10.46 -5.27 1.56
C ALA A 68 -9.65 -6.21 0.62
N HIS A 69 -8.34 -6.06 0.54
CA HIS A 69 -7.50 -6.87 -0.36
C HIS A 69 -7.22 -8.26 0.22
N PRO A 70 -7.20 -9.35 -0.60
CA PRO A 70 -6.97 -10.73 -0.13
C PRO A 70 -5.69 -10.96 0.68
N TYR A 71 -4.74 -10.04 0.56
CA TYR A 71 -3.52 -10.06 1.36
C TYR A 71 -3.80 -9.88 2.88
N PHE A 72 -4.86 -9.17 3.25
CA PHE A 72 -5.22 -8.88 4.63
C PHE A 72 -6.35 -9.77 5.18
N ASP A 73 -6.90 -10.73 4.42
CA ASP A 73 -8.02 -11.60 4.82
C ASP A 73 -7.83 -12.23 6.23
N GLN A 74 -6.61 -12.60 6.59
CA GLN A 74 -6.30 -13.22 7.88
C GLN A 74 -6.43 -12.27 9.09
N PHE A 75 -6.50 -10.97 8.84
CA PHE A 75 -6.59 -9.92 9.86
C PHE A 75 -7.80 -9.01 9.68
N GLN A 76 -8.66 -9.29 8.68
CA GLN A 76 -9.77 -8.40 8.36
C GLN A 76 -10.86 -8.52 9.42
N ASP A 77 -11.20 -7.40 10.06
CA ASP A 77 -12.33 -7.28 10.97
C ASP A 77 -13.12 -6.00 10.65
N VAL A 78 -14.32 -6.20 10.10
CA VAL A 78 -15.21 -5.10 9.65
C VAL A 78 -15.63 -4.22 10.82
N GLU A 79 -15.73 -4.75 12.04
CA GLU A 79 -16.13 -3.97 13.20
C GLU A 79 -14.99 -3.04 13.67
N GLU A 80 -13.73 -3.37 13.38
CA GLU A 80 -12.56 -2.53 13.70
C GLU A 80 -12.30 -1.47 12.61
N GLU A 81 -12.72 -1.71 11.36
CA GLU A 81 -12.61 -0.81 10.20
C GLU A 81 -13.64 0.33 10.21
N THR A 82 -13.64 1.15 11.28
CA THR A 82 -14.59 2.25 11.44
C THR A 82 -14.19 3.53 10.69
N GLU A 83 -15.19 4.32 10.27
CA GLU A 83 -15.01 5.66 9.74
C GLU A 83 -15.39 6.72 10.78
N ALA A 84 -14.76 7.90 10.72
CA ALA A 84 -15.14 9.01 11.57
C ALA A 84 -16.56 9.49 11.24
N GLN A 85 -17.42 9.63 12.26
CA GLN A 85 -18.81 10.04 12.07
C GLN A 85 -18.96 11.49 11.59
N GLN A 86 -17.95 12.33 11.87
CA GLN A 86 -17.91 13.74 11.52
C GLN A 86 -16.56 14.06 10.90
N SER A 87 -16.55 14.98 9.94
CA SER A 87 -15.30 15.52 9.39
C SER A 87 -14.53 16.26 10.48
N TYR A 88 -13.20 16.26 10.35
CA TYR A 88 -12.35 17.10 11.18
C TYR A 88 -12.70 18.60 10.98
N ASP A 89 -12.79 19.36 12.07
CA ASP A 89 -13.00 20.81 12.05
C ASP A 89 -11.63 21.51 12.01
N ASP A 90 -11.27 21.99 10.82
CA ASP A 90 -10.00 22.70 10.54
C ASP A 90 -10.14 24.22 10.57
N SER A 91 -11.23 24.77 11.11
CA SER A 91 -11.57 26.21 11.05
C SER A 91 -10.46 27.14 11.56
N LEU A 92 -9.59 26.67 12.45
CA LEU A 92 -8.48 27.43 13.03
C LEU A 92 -7.14 27.21 12.33
N GLU A 93 -7.00 26.21 11.45
CA GLU A 93 -5.71 25.82 10.86
C GLU A 93 -5.09 26.92 9.99
N HIS A 94 -5.94 27.74 9.37
CA HIS A 94 -5.51 28.86 8.52
C HIS A 94 -5.47 30.20 9.26
N GLU A 95 -5.83 30.24 10.55
CA GLU A 95 -5.84 31.44 11.35
C GLU A 95 -4.47 31.70 11.97
N LYS A 96 -3.95 32.92 11.84
CA LYS A 96 -2.70 33.34 12.47
C LYS A 96 -2.99 33.87 13.87
N LEU A 97 -2.99 32.98 14.84
CA LEU A 97 -3.25 33.31 16.24
C LEU A 97 -1.98 33.86 16.92
N SER A 98 -2.12 34.93 17.71
CA SER A 98 -1.07 35.44 18.60
C SER A 98 -0.94 34.55 19.86
N ILE A 99 0.24 34.56 20.48
CA ILE A 99 0.57 33.75 21.69
C ILE A 99 0.16 34.49 22.99
N ASP A 100 -0.68 35.53 22.92
CA ASP A 100 -0.92 36.46 24.05
C ASP A 100 -1.24 35.78 25.38
#